data_AF-A0A9P5S4Z7-F1
#
_entry.id   AF-A0A9P5S4Z7-F1
#
_cell.length_a   1.000
_cell.length_b   1.000
_cell.length_c   1.000
_cell.angle_alpha   90.00
_cell.angle_beta   90.00
_cell.angle_gamma   90.00
#
_symmetry.space_group_name_H-M   'P 1'
#
loop_
_entity.id
_entity.type
_entity.pdbx_description
1 polymer ?
#
loop_
_entity_poly.entity_id
_entity_poly.type
_entity_poly.pdbx_seq_one_letter_code
_entity_poly.pdbx_strand_id
1 'polypeptide(L)'
;MGQTAVILSATDYCIFLPPKYGGDIAANEDSAVAFCTKPNLPGAPNAQVLPPGFIKSSHYVVNTQKGYVQITGRIDRSKYGLSSKDGGGQYDLRAPVGSKMNGYNAFVQLTEPDVEIFCIRACMTKADCPVNKSTYGCKKVLGGDYS
;
A
#
# COMPACT_ATOMS: atom_id res chain seq x y z
N MET A 1 -14.03 -10.06 -2.45
CA MET A 1 -12.59 -9.83 -2.17
C MET A 1 -12.50 -8.80 -1.04
N GLY A 2 -11.57 -8.93 -0.11
CA GLY A 2 -11.42 -7.99 1.01
C GLY A 2 -10.80 -6.67 0.58
N GLN A 3 -11.39 -5.55 0.99
CA GLN A 3 -10.85 -4.19 0.81
C GLN A 3 -10.40 -3.56 2.14
N THR A 4 -10.27 -4.38 3.19
CA THR A 4 -9.78 -3.93 4.50
C THR A 4 -8.35 -4.39 4.68
N ALA A 5 -7.43 -3.43 4.81
CA ALA A 5 -6.02 -3.63 5.09
C ALA A 5 -5.71 -3.32 6.55
N VAL A 6 -4.59 -3.85 7.05
CA VAL A 6 -4.04 -3.54 8.38
C VAL A 6 -2.56 -3.20 8.28
N ILE A 7 -2.06 -2.41 9.24
CA ILE A 7 -0.63 -2.23 9.49
C ILE A 7 -0.42 -2.50 10.98
N LEU A 8 0.22 -3.62 11.30
CA LEU A 8 0.49 -4.05 12.69
C LEU A 8 1.97 -3.95 13.02
N SER A 9 2.84 -4.33 12.09
CA SER A 9 4.30 -4.31 12.26
C SER A 9 5.03 -4.22 10.92
N ALA A 10 6.37 -4.16 10.96
CA ALA A 10 7.23 -4.21 9.77
C ALA A 10 7.08 -5.49 8.93
N THR A 11 6.55 -6.57 9.52
CA THR A 11 6.37 -7.87 8.87
C THR A 11 4.91 -8.28 8.74
N ASP A 12 4.01 -7.63 9.46
CA ASP A 12 2.58 -7.96 9.52
C ASP A 12 1.77 -6.74 9.08
N TYR A 13 1.54 -6.66 7.77
CA TYR A 13 0.77 -5.57 7.17
C TYR A 13 0.15 -6.02 5.85
N CYS A 14 -0.73 -5.20 5.32
CA CYS A 14 -1.34 -5.39 4.02
C CYS A 14 -1.14 -4.14 3.15
N ILE A 15 -1.11 -4.38 1.85
CA ILE A 15 -1.10 -3.37 0.80
C ILE A 15 -2.26 -3.64 -0.15
N PHE A 16 -2.68 -2.63 -0.91
CA PHE A 16 -3.63 -2.77 -1.99
C PHE A 16 -2.90 -3.06 -3.30
N LEU A 17 -3.41 -4.00 -4.08
CA LEU A 17 -2.95 -4.29 -5.43
C LEU A 17 -4.15 -4.54 -6.35
N PRO A 18 -3.97 -4.47 -7.68
CA PRO A 18 -5.01 -4.83 -8.63
C PRO A 18 -5.54 -6.24 -8.36
N PRO A 19 -6.84 -6.50 -8.55
CA PRO A 19 -7.45 -7.79 -8.23
C PRO A 19 -6.97 -8.93 -9.15
N LYS A 20 -6.37 -8.58 -10.29
CA LYS A 20 -5.80 -9.52 -11.26
C LYS A 20 -4.28 -9.37 -11.31
N TYR A 21 -3.60 -10.50 -11.46
CA TYR A 21 -2.16 -10.57 -11.72
C TYR A 21 -1.80 -9.72 -12.95
N GLY A 22 -0.74 -8.91 -12.83
CA GLY A 22 -0.27 -8.01 -13.88
C GLY A 22 -1.21 -6.87 -14.25
N GLY A 23 -2.21 -6.58 -13.42
CA GLY A 23 -3.02 -5.38 -13.57
C GLY A 23 -2.16 -4.12 -13.44
N ASP A 24 -2.47 -3.12 -14.26
CA ASP A 24 -1.88 -1.79 -14.14
C ASP A 24 -2.41 -1.09 -12.89
N ILE A 25 -1.53 -0.47 -12.10
CA ILE A 25 -1.86 0.12 -10.80
C ILE A 25 -2.90 1.23 -10.96
N ALA A 26 -2.63 2.19 -11.85
CA ALA A 26 -3.50 3.35 -12.11
C ALA A 26 -4.84 2.94 -12.72
N ALA A 27 -4.84 2.00 -13.67
CA ALA A 27 -6.08 1.53 -14.31
C ALA A 27 -7.00 0.73 -13.37
N ASN A 28 -6.49 0.26 -12.23
CA ASN A 28 -7.24 -0.54 -11.26
C ASN A 28 -7.43 0.15 -9.90
N GLU A 29 -7.22 1.47 -9.81
CA GLU A 29 -7.45 2.27 -8.59
C GLU A 29 -8.81 2.02 -7.95
N ASP A 30 -9.88 1.91 -8.74
CA ASP A 30 -11.24 1.69 -8.22
C ASP A 30 -11.54 0.26 -7.77
N SER A 31 -10.70 -0.72 -8.11
CA SER A 31 -10.99 -2.14 -7.91
C SER A 31 -9.93 -2.91 -7.11
N ALA A 32 -8.93 -2.20 -6.58
CA ALA A 32 -7.87 -2.82 -5.82
C ALA A 32 -8.37 -3.56 -4.57
N VAL A 33 -7.63 -4.58 -4.17
CA VAL A 33 -7.98 -5.45 -3.04
C VAL A 33 -6.79 -5.59 -2.11
N ALA A 34 -7.07 -5.88 -0.84
CA ALA A 34 -6.03 -5.99 0.17
C ALA A 34 -5.27 -7.32 0.01
N PHE A 35 -3.94 -7.23 -0.02
CA PHE A 35 -2.98 -8.33 0.03
C PHE A 35 -2.07 -8.16 1.25
N CYS A 36 -2.04 -9.16 2.12
CA CYS A 36 -1.26 -9.17 3.34
C CYS A 36 0.03 -9.97 3.22
N THR A 37 1.05 -9.61 3.98
CA THR A 37 2.31 -10.36 4.06
C THR A 37 2.14 -11.78 4.60
N LYS A 38 1.08 -12.01 5.38
CA LYS A 38 0.71 -13.31 5.95
C LYS A 38 -0.79 -13.55 5.82
N PRO A 39 -1.24 -14.83 5.76
CA PRO A 39 -2.65 -15.15 5.83
C PRO A 39 -3.26 -14.76 7.18
N ASN A 40 -4.56 -14.43 7.17
CA ASN A 40 -5.38 -14.25 8.36
C ASN A 40 -4.87 -13.18 9.35
N LEU A 41 -4.29 -12.08 8.86
CA LEU A 41 -3.93 -10.97 9.74
C LEU A 41 -5.19 -10.40 10.44
N PRO A 42 -5.16 -10.20 11.77
CA PRO A 42 -6.29 -9.64 12.51
C PRO A 42 -6.70 -8.28 11.95
N GLY A 43 -7.99 -8.12 11.63
CA GLY A 43 -8.55 -6.87 11.11
C GLY A 43 -8.52 -6.72 9.59
N ALA A 44 -8.04 -7.72 8.85
CA ALA A 44 -8.07 -7.74 7.38
C ALA A 44 -8.87 -8.94 6.85
N PRO A 45 -10.20 -8.99 7.08
CA PRO A 45 -11.03 -10.12 6.66
C PRO A 45 -11.05 -10.23 5.12
N ASN A 46 -10.94 -11.45 4.62
CA ASN A 46 -10.94 -11.77 3.18
C ASN A 46 -9.81 -11.09 2.37
N ALA A 47 -8.76 -10.61 3.04
CA ALA A 47 -7.55 -10.15 2.38
C ALA A 47 -6.79 -11.36 1.80
N GLN A 48 -6.20 -11.15 0.62
CA GLN A 48 -5.37 -12.15 -0.04
C GLN A 48 -3.97 -12.16 0.57
N VAL A 49 -3.13 -13.11 0.18
CA VAL A 49 -1.73 -13.18 0.62
C VAL A 49 -0.82 -12.73 -0.51
N LEU A 50 0.16 -11.89 -0.19
CA LEU A 50 1.16 -11.46 -1.15
C LEU A 50 1.97 -12.66 -1.66
N PRO A 51 2.33 -12.68 -2.96
CA PRO A 51 3.23 -13.70 -3.47
C PRO A 51 4.56 -13.69 -2.70
N PRO A 52 5.13 -14.87 -2.40
CA PRO A 52 6.44 -14.96 -1.77
C PRO A 52 7.51 -14.18 -2.56
N GLY A 53 8.26 -13.34 -1.84
CA GLY A 53 9.31 -12.51 -2.41
C GLY A 53 8.81 -11.26 -3.14
N PHE A 54 7.51 -10.97 -3.16
CA PHE A 54 7.00 -9.71 -3.72
C PHE A 54 7.51 -8.50 -2.95
N ILE A 55 7.56 -8.56 -1.62
CA ILE A 55 8.22 -7.53 -0.80
C ILE A 55 9.70 -7.88 -0.68
N LYS A 56 10.56 -6.94 -1.06
CA LYS A 56 12.03 -7.08 -1.01
C LYS A 56 12.63 -6.42 0.22
N SER A 57 12.12 -5.25 0.60
CA SER A 57 12.44 -4.57 1.85
C SER A 57 11.21 -3.83 2.38
N SER A 58 11.14 -3.68 3.70
CA SER A 58 10.10 -2.90 4.38
C SER A 58 10.70 -2.16 5.57
N HIS A 59 10.39 -0.87 5.64
CA HIS A 59 10.86 0.05 6.67
C HIS A 59 9.64 0.61 7.38
N TYR A 60 9.46 0.21 8.64
CA TYR A 60 8.29 0.58 9.44
C TYR A 60 8.60 1.78 10.33
N VAL A 61 7.76 2.82 10.24
CA VAL A 61 7.87 4.03 11.02
C VAL A 61 6.55 4.28 11.75
N VAL A 62 6.63 4.54 13.04
CA VAL A 62 5.51 4.98 13.87
C VAL A 62 5.77 6.42 14.30
N ASN A 63 4.84 7.31 14.02
CA ASN A 63 4.88 8.67 14.52
C ASN A 63 3.70 8.88 15.47
N THR A 64 3.96 8.76 16.77
CA THR A 64 2.95 8.93 17.83
C THR A 64 2.50 10.37 17.99
N GLN A 65 3.34 11.35 17.67
CA GLN A 65 2.99 12.78 17.75
C GLN A 65 1.95 13.18 16.70
N LYS A 66 2.09 12.65 15.48
CA LYS A 66 1.18 12.91 14.35
C LYS A 66 0.12 11.81 14.16
N GLY A 67 0.16 10.76 14.98
CA GLY A 67 -0.81 9.66 14.93
C GLY A 67 -0.84 8.92 13.59
N TYR A 68 0.34 8.59 13.02
CA TYR A 68 0.40 7.77 11.82
C TYR A 68 1.41 6.63 11.94
N VAL A 69 1.17 5.60 11.13
CA VAL A 69 2.14 4.55 10.84
C VAL A 69 2.43 4.53 9.35
N GLN A 70 3.65 4.19 8.99
CA GLN A 70 4.10 4.16 7.62
C GLN A 70 4.98 2.94 7.37
N ILE A 71 4.82 2.35 6.18
CA ILE A 71 5.75 1.39 5.64
C ILE A 71 6.23 1.90 4.28
N THR A 72 7.54 1.89 4.09
CA THR A 72 8.19 2.18 2.82
C THR A 72 9.12 1.06 2.45
N GLY A 73 9.35 0.82 1.17
CA GLY A 73 10.29 -0.24 0.79
C GLY A 73 10.24 -0.58 -0.68
N ARG A 74 10.80 -1.74 -1.01
CA ARG A 74 10.94 -2.22 -2.38
C ARG A 74 10.07 -3.43 -2.64
N ILE A 75 9.62 -3.53 -3.89
CA ILE A 75 8.89 -4.68 -4.41
C ILE A 75 9.70 -5.42 -5.47
N ASP A 76 9.31 -6.64 -5.78
CA ASP A 76 9.71 -7.37 -6.98
C ASP A 76 8.48 -7.50 -7.87
N ARG A 77 8.40 -6.64 -8.89
CA ARG A 77 7.24 -6.56 -9.78
C ARG A 77 6.94 -7.89 -10.49
N SER A 78 7.96 -8.71 -10.74
CA SER A 78 7.83 -9.99 -11.44
C SER A 78 6.95 -10.99 -10.67
N LYS A 79 6.92 -10.88 -9.33
CA LYS A 79 6.15 -11.78 -8.47
C LYS A 79 4.64 -11.56 -8.59
N TYR A 80 4.20 -10.39 -9.04
CA TYR A 80 2.81 -10.07 -9.30
C TYR A 80 2.54 -9.66 -10.76
N GLY A 81 3.53 -9.82 -11.65
CA GLY A 81 3.40 -9.56 -13.08
C GLY A 81 3.25 -8.08 -13.44
N LEU A 82 3.59 -7.17 -12.52
CA LEU A 82 3.43 -5.74 -12.76
C LEU A 82 4.41 -5.28 -13.85
N SER A 83 3.95 -4.40 -14.73
CA SER A 83 4.72 -3.93 -15.88
C SER A 83 5.85 -3.01 -15.44
N SER A 84 7.00 -3.09 -16.11
CA SER A 84 8.09 -2.11 -15.92
C SER A 84 7.78 -0.73 -16.49
N LYS A 85 6.69 -0.61 -17.26
CA LYS A 85 6.20 0.65 -17.84
C LYS A 85 5.05 1.25 -17.03
N ASP A 86 4.59 0.54 -16.00
CA ASP A 86 3.57 1.05 -15.09
C ASP A 86 4.26 2.03 -14.13
N GLY A 87 4.02 3.32 -14.35
CA GLY A 87 4.56 4.42 -13.54
C GLY A 87 3.92 4.51 -12.15
N GLY A 88 2.99 3.59 -11.85
CA GLY A 88 2.33 3.51 -10.57
C GLY A 88 1.02 4.28 -10.50
N GLY A 89 0.48 4.28 -9.29
CA GLY A 89 -0.77 4.92 -8.94
C GLY A 89 -0.93 5.03 -7.44
N GLN A 90 -2.02 5.65 -7.01
CA GLN A 90 -2.34 5.90 -5.62
C GLN A 90 -3.63 5.19 -5.23
N TYR A 91 -3.54 4.34 -4.21
CA TYR A 91 -4.72 3.81 -3.54
C TYR A 91 -4.97 4.59 -2.25
N ASP A 92 -6.21 5.02 -2.07
CA ASP A 92 -6.65 5.74 -0.88
C ASP A 92 -8.12 5.42 -0.56
N LEU A 93 -8.70 6.15 0.39
CA LEU A 93 -10.10 5.99 0.82
C LEU A 93 -11.14 6.19 -0.29
N ARG A 94 -10.80 6.88 -1.37
CA ARG A 94 -11.70 7.15 -2.51
C ARG A 94 -11.63 6.02 -3.52
N ALA A 95 -10.43 5.53 -3.80
CA ALA A 95 -10.18 4.50 -4.80
C ALA A 95 -9.19 3.47 -4.22
N PRO A 96 -9.65 2.24 -3.91
CA PRO A 96 -10.94 1.65 -4.31
C PRO A 96 -12.11 2.06 -3.39
N VAL A 97 -13.32 2.15 -3.96
CA VAL A 97 -14.53 2.52 -3.21
C VAL A 97 -14.84 1.46 -2.16
N GLY A 98 -14.73 1.83 -0.88
CA GLY A 98 -14.95 0.93 0.26
C GLY A 98 -13.67 0.45 0.94
N SER A 99 -12.51 0.90 0.45
CA SER A 99 -11.21 0.62 1.07
C SER A 99 -11.12 1.17 2.49
N LYS A 100 -10.55 0.37 3.40
CA LYS A 100 -10.35 0.78 4.80
C LYS A 100 -9.00 0.29 5.29
N MET A 101 -8.39 1.11 6.13
CA MET A 101 -7.28 0.68 6.97
C MET A 101 -7.80 0.49 8.39
N ASN A 102 -7.76 -0.73 8.90
CA ASN A 102 -8.28 -1.02 10.22
C ASN A 102 -7.49 -0.26 11.31
N GLY A 103 -8.21 0.43 12.19
CA GLY A 103 -7.61 1.24 13.26
C GLY A 103 -7.19 2.66 12.86
N TYR A 104 -7.40 3.08 11.60
CA TYR A 104 -7.04 4.42 11.11
C TYR A 104 -8.19 5.07 10.34
N ASN A 105 -8.23 6.41 10.35
CA ASN A 105 -9.29 7.18 9.70
C ASN A 105 -8.99 7.49 8.23
N ALA A 106 -7.72 7.38 7.83
CA ALA A 106 -7.26 7.59 6.48
C ALA A 106 -6.03 6.75 6.16
N PHE A 107 -5.83 6.48 4.88
CA PHE A 107 -4.58 5.94 4.39
C PHE A 107 -4.27 6.49 3.00
N VAL A 108 -3.01 6.43 2.64
CA VAL A 108 -2.53 6.64 1.29
C VAL A 108 -1.48 5.58 1.00
N GLN A 109 -1.60 4.93 -0.14
CA GLN A 109 -0.62 4.00 -0.65
C GLN A 109 -0.23 4.44 -2.05
N LEU A 110 1.06 4.44 -2.35
CA LEU A 110 1.55 4.51 -3.72
C LEU A 110 2.37 3.27 -4.00
N THR A 111 2.18 2.72 -5.20
CA THR A 111 2.97 1.61 -5.72
C THR A 111 3.52 2.07 -7.06
N GLU A 112 4.84 2.04 -7.22
CA GLU A 112 5.57 2.48 -8.43
C GLU A 112 6.35 1.28 -9.00
N PRO A 113 5.71 0.46 -9.87
CA PRO A 113 6.35 -0.74 -10.41
C PRO A 113 7.54 -0.46 -11.32
N ASP A 114 7.57 0.65 -12.03
CA ASP A 114 8.67 1.08 -12.90
C ASP A 114 10.02 1.16 -12.16
N VAL A 115 10.01 1.73 -10.95
CA VAL A 115 11.17 1.89 -10.06
C VAL A 115 11.21 0.89 -8.88
N GLU A 116 10.26 -0.04 -8.84
CA GLU A 116 10.16 -1.13 -7.87
C GLU A 116 10.09 -0.68 -6.40
N ILE A 117 9.34 0.39 -6.13
CA ILE A 117 9.11 0.87 -4.76
C ILE A 117 7.63 0.93 -4.42
N PHE A 118 7.34 0.85 -3.13
CA PHE A 118 6.01 1.07 -2.60
C PHE A 118 6.08 1.83 -1.28
N CYS A 119 4.99 2.49 -0.94
CA CYS A 119 4.82 3.17 0.33
C CYS A 119 3.36 3.18 0.72
N ILE A 120 3.11 3.02 2.01
CA ILE A 120 1.79 3.05 2.60
C ILE A 120 1.86 3.82 3.91
N ARG A 121 0.97 4.77 4.13
CA ARG A 121 0.81 5.48 5.40
C ARG A 121 -0.64 5.41 5.82
N ALA A 122 -0.87 5.05 7.07
CA ALA A 122 -2.17 5.08 7.71
C ALA A 122 -2.17 6.14 8.82
N CYS A 123 -3.19 7.00 8.83
CA CYS A 123 -3.27 8.19 9.67
C CYS A 123 -4.56 8.21 10.49
N MET A 124 -4.47 8.65 11.74
CA MET A 124 -5.63 8.99 12.57
C MET A 124 -6.32 10.28 12.07
N THR A 125 -5.60 11.14 11.39
CA THR A 125 -6.05 12.43 10.86
C THR A 125 -5.84 12.49 9.36
N LYS A 126 -6.87 12.87 8.60
CA LYS A 126 -6.77 13.03 7.13
C LYS A 126 -5.70 14.04 6.71
N ALA A 127 -5.41 15.04 7.55
CA ALA A 127 -4.40 16.05 7.27
C ALA A 127 -2.97 15.47 7.16
N ASP A 128 -2.67 14.38 7.87
CA ASP A 128 -1.35 13.74 7.87
C ASP A 128 -1.16 12.71 6.74
N CYS A 129 -2.25 12.42 6.00
CA CYS A 129 -2.29 11.54 4.86
C CYS A 129 -2.45 12.36 3.56
N PRO A 130 -1.36 12.63 2.82
CA PRO A 130 -1.41 13.42 1.59
C PRO A 130 -2.01 12.61 0.42
N VAL A 131 -3.34 12.62 0.31
CA VAL A 131 -4.12 11.88 -0.73
C VAL A 131 -4.26 12.63 -2.07
N ASN A 132 -3.63 13.78 -2.26
CA ASN A 132 -3.79 14.60 -3.48
C ASN A 132 -2.48 14.74 -4.28
N LYS A 133 -1.54 13.80 -4.14
CA LYS A 133 -0.19 13.91 -4.73
C LYS A 133 0.25 12.65 -5.48
N SER A 134 -0.68 12.00 -6.16
CA SER A 134 -0.49 10.70 -6.84
C SER A 134 0.68 10.68 -7.83
N THR A 135 0.95 11.79 -8.54
CA THR A 135 2.00 11.88 -9.58
C THR A 135 3.40 12.19 -9.04
N TYR A 136 3.54 12.46 -7.74
CA TYR A 136 4.83 12.87 -7.16
C TYR A 136 5.70 11.68 -6.75
N GLY A 137 5.11 10.49 -6.61
CA GLY A 137 5.79 9.28 -6.18
C GLY A 137 6.06 9.21 -4.68
N CYS A 138 6.31 8.00 -4.20
CA CYS A 138 6.51 7.63 -2.80
C CYS A 138 7.52 8.52 -2.08
N LYS A 139 8.69 8.72 -2.70
CA LYS A 139 9.79 9.51 -2.11
C LYS A 139 9.42 10.96 -1.84
N LYS A 140 8.56 11.57 -2.66
CA LYS A 140 8.13 12.97 -2.46
C LYS A 140 6.89 13.08 -1.59
N VAL A 141 5.99 12.10 -1.65
CA VAL A 141 4.71 12.12 -0.91
C VAL A 141 4.90 11.74 0.55
N LEU A 142 5.54 10.60 0.80
CA LEU A 142 5.73 10.05 2.14
C LEU A 142 7.17 10.17 2.62
N GLY A 143 8.14 10.25 1.71
CA GLY A 143 9.55 10.18 2.04
C GLY A 143 9.89 8.87 2.77
N GLY A 144 11.00 8.84 3.48
CA GLY A 144 11.43 7.66 4.23
C GLY A 144 12.46 6.81 3.50
N ASP A 145 12.68 5.60 4.01
CA ASP A 145 13.71 4.68 3.54
C ASP A 145 13.14 3.69 2.51
N TYR A 146 13.84 3.56 1.40
CA TYR A 146 13.53 2.66 0.27
C TYR A 146 14.76 1.84 -0.15
N SER A 147 15.76 1.77 0.73
CA SER A 147 16.93 0.92 0.54
C SER A 147 16.55 -0.56 0.58
#